data_AF-A0A1Q5A5F0-F1
#
_entry.id   AF-A0A1Q5A5F0-F1
#
_cell.length_a   1.000
_cell.length_b   1.000
_cell.length_c   1.000
_cell.angle_alpha   90.00
_cell.angle_beta   90.00
_cell.angle_gamma   90.00
#
_symmetry.space_group_name_H-M   'P 1'
#
loop_
_entity.id
_entity.type
_entity.pdbx_description
1 polymer ?
#
loop_
_entity_poly.entity_id
_entity_poly.type
_entity_poly.pdbx_seq_one_letter_code
_entity_poly.pdbx_strand_id
1 'polypeptide(L)'
;MIVVYKPAGGEPEQYDAKTLLASEASIVARTVDMKWPEVKAGLADEDLDAMRGVVWVLKKRHAPTLRFGEYDPGVDEMVTRYDKDEVEAWVDGAFSLQAADPDLTPERIVQALADVPDAAADPEHAKAYIEKCRAEAEAGKGPEPEPQPETSAPERKTSAKRTLQT
;
A
#
# COMPACT_ATOMS: atom_id res chain seq x y z
N MET A 1 0.19 -1.64 2.96
CA MET A 1 -1.23 -1.57 3.34
C MET A 1 -1.52 -2.53 4.47
N ILE A 2 -2.06 -2.01 5.56
CA ILE A 2 -2.52 -2.74 6.74
C ILE A 2 -4.05 -2.85 6.69
N VAL A 3 -4.60 -4.04 6.91
CA VAL A 3 -6.05 -4.20 7.16
C VAL A 3 -6.27 -4.14 8.66
N VAL A 4 -7.08 -3.19 9.12
CA VAL A 4 -7.50 -3.08 10.51
C VAL A 4 -8.87 -3.71 10.64
N TYR A 5 -8.98 -4.78 11.42
CA TYR A 5 -10.23 -5.46 11.73
C TYR A 5 -10.65 -5.13 13.17
N LYS A 6 -11.83 -4.54 13.35
CA LYS A 6 -12.40 -4.22 14.65
C LYS A 6 -13.73 -4.96 14.84
N PRO A 7 -13.73 -6.14 15.49
CA PRO A 7 -14.96 -6.85 15.80
C PRO A 7 -15.86 -6.03 16.73
N ALA A 8 -17.17 -6.20 16.61
CA ALA A 8 -18.15 -5.58 17.50
C ALA A 8 -17.82 -5.86 18.99
N GLY A 9 -17.44 -4.80 19.71
CA GLY A 9 -17.12 -4.87 21.14
C GLY A 9 -15.75 -5.47 21.49
N GLY A 10 -14.90 -5.75 20.50
CA GLY A 10 -13.53 -6.21 20.71
C GLY A 10 -12.47 -5.14 20.42
N GLU A 11 -11.22 -5.50 20.71
CA GLU A 11 -10.06 -4.66 20.39
C GLU A 11 -9.72 -4.72 18.89
N PRO A 12 -9.27 -3.61 18.29
CA PRO A 12 -8.78 -3.61 16.92
C PRO A 12 -7.57 -4.54 16.73
N GLU A 13 -7.60 -5.32 15.66
CA GLU A 13 -6.52 -6.19 15.20
C GLU A 13 -5.93 -5.64 13.91
N GLN A 14 -4.60 -5.71 13.74
CA GLN A 14 -3.92 -5.21 12.55
C GLN A 14 -3.24 -6.35 11.78
N TYR A 15 -3.42 -6.34 10.46
CA TYR A 15 -2.93 -7.38 9.56
C TYR A 15 -2.18 -6.76 8.39
N ASP A 16 -0.86 -6.98 8.33
CA ASP A 16 -0.03 -6.47 7.25
C ASP A 16 -0.04 -7.40 6.03
N ALA A 17 -0.63 -6.92 4.94
CA ALA A 17 -0.69 -7.65 3.67
C ALA A 17 0.70 -7.88 3.04
N LYS A 18 1.70 -7.03 3.33
CA LYS A 18 3.10 -7.20 2.86
C LYS A 18 3.75 -8.45 3.44
N THR A 19 3.25 -8.96 4.58
CA THR A 19 3.79 -10.17 5.22
C THR A 19 3.28 -11.47 4.62
N LEU A 20 2.37 -11.42 3.64
CA LEU A 20 1.89 -12.61 2.95
C LEU A 20 3.02 -13.28 2.16
N LEU A 21 3.10 -14.60 2.30
CA LEU A 21 3.93 -15.44 1.45
C LEU A 21 3.28 -15.60 0.07
N ALA A 22 4.07 -15.92 -0.95
CA ALA A 22 3.55 -16.15 -2.30
C ALA A 22 2.48 -17.27 -2.36
N SER A 23 2.64 -18.32 -1.55
CA SER A 23 1.65 -19.40 -1.41
C SER A 23 0.34 -18.91 -0.79
N GLU A 24 0.43 -18.03 0.20
CA GLU A 24 -0.71 -17.42 0.88
C GLU A 24 -1.46 -16.45 -0.03
N ALA A 25 -0.73 -15.58 -0.75
CA ALA A 25 -1.31 -14.71 -1.77
C ALA A 25 -2.06 -15.52 -2.85
N SER A 26 -1.50 -16.66 -3.27
CA SER A 26 -2.18 -17.58 -4.21
C SER A 26 -3.45 -18.22 -3.62
N ILE A 27 -3.47 -18.50 -2.31
CA ILE A 27 -4.66 -18.99 -1.60
C ILE A 27 -5.73 -17.90 -1.55
N VAL A 28 -5.37 -16.66 -1.20
CA VAL A 28 -6.29 -15.51 -1.19
C VAL A 28 -6.95 -15.39 -2.56
N ALA A 29 -6.14 -15.23 -3.61
CA ALA A 29 -6.59 -15.01 -4.98
C ALA A 29 -7.61 -16.06 -5.45
N ARG A 30 -7.35 -17.34 -5.21
CA ARG A 30 -8.29 -18.42 -5.56
C ARG A 30 -9.56 -18.43 -4.70
N THR A 31 -9.48 -18.00 -3.44
CA THR A 31 -10.60 -18.07 -2.50
C THR A 31 -11.64 -16.99 -2.79
N VAL A 32 -11.18 -15.80 -3.20
CA VAL A 32 -12.04 -14.66 -3.53
C VAL A 32 -12.29 -14.49 -5.03
N ASP A 33 -11.85 -15.46 -5.83
CA ASP A 33 -11.95 -15.46 -7.30
C ASP A 33 -11.43 -14.18 -7.99
N MET A 34 -10.28 -13.69 -7.51
CA MET A 34 -9.59 -12.52 -8.07
C MET A 34 -8.15 -12.88 -8.42
N LYS A 35 -7.55 -12.17 -9.39
CA LYS A 35 -6.10 -12.22 -9.60
C LYS A 35 -5.40 -11.41 -8.51
N TRP A 36 -4.17 -11.78 -8.19
CA TRP A 36 -3.40 -11.07 -7.15
C TRP A 36 -3.28 -9.54 -7.37
N PRO A 37 -3.06 -9.01 -8.59
CA PRO A 37 -3.07 -7.57 -8.79
C PRO A 37 -4.42 -6.90 -8.47
N GLU A 38 -5.54 -7.59 -8.72
CA GLU A 38 -6.89 -7.12 -8.41
C GLU A 38 -7.11 -7.10 -6.89
N VAL A 39 -6.65 -8.14 -6.17
CA VAL A 39 -6.67 -8.15 -4.69
C VAL A 39 -5.89 -6.96 -4.13
N LYS A 40 -4.68 -6.68 -4.65
CA LYS A 40 -3.88 -5.54 -4.19
C LYS A 40 -4.56 -4.19 -4.44
N ALA A 41 -5.19 -4.02 -5.61
CA ALA A 41 -5.97 -2.82 -5.90
C ALA A 41 -7.18 -2.71 -4.96
N GLY A 42 -7.88 -3.82 -4.74
CA GLY A 42 -9.01 -3.91 -3.82
C GLY A 42 -8.64 -3.51 -2.38
N LEU A 43 -7.42 -3.75 -1.92
CA LEU A 43 -6.99 -3.24 -0.60
C LEU A 43 -6.94 -1.70 -0.54
N ALA A 44 -6.57 -1.03 -1.64
CA ALA A 44 -6.59 0.43 -1.68
C ALA A 44 -8.01 1.00 -1.77
N ASP A 45 -8.91 0.27 -2.43
CA ASP A 45 -10.32 0.65 -2.62
C ASP A 45 -11.27 0.11 -1.53
N GLU A 46 -10.72 -0.50 -0.46
CA GLU A 46 -11.48 -1.15 0.62
C GLU A 46 -12.50 -2.20 0.13
N ASP A 47 -12.13 -2.98 -0.89
CA ASP A 47 -12.92 -4.12 -1.37
C ASP A 47 -13.03 -5.20 -0.26
N LEU A 48 -14.28 -5.53 0.08
CA LEU A 48 -14.60 -6.42 1.19
C LEU A 48 -14.02 -7.82 1.00
N ASP A 49 -14.07 -8.36 -0.23
CA ASP A 49 -13.57 -9.70 -0.52
C ASP A 49 -12.04 -9.72 -0.45
N ALA A 50 -11.37 -8.70 -1.00
CA ALA A 50 -9.92 -8.56 -0.91
C ALA A 50 -9.45 -8.47 0.56
N MET A 51 -10.05 -7.58 1.36
CA MET A 51 -9.71 -7.43 2.79
C MET A 51 -9.98 -8.72 3.57
N ARG A 52 -11.18 -9.31 3.39
CA ARG A 52 -11.59 -10.55 4.06
C ARG A 52 -10.64 -11.69 3.74
N GLY A 53 -10.30 -11.86 2.47
CA GLY A 53 -9.40 -12.90 1.98
C GLY A 53 -8.02 -12.82 2.62
N VAL A 54 -7.42 -11.62 2.65
CA VAL A 54 -6.11 -11.39 3.26
C VAL A 54 -6.11 -11.70 4.75
N VAL A 55 -7.07 -11.14 5.51
CA VAL A 55 -7.11 -11.35 6.97
C VAL A 55 -7.39 -12.81 7.30
N TRP A 56 -8.29 -13.47 6.58
CA TRP A 56 -8.57 -14.90 6.78
C TRP A 56 -7.30 -15.76 6.63
N VAL A 57 -6.51 -15.55 5.57
CA VAL A 57 -5.28 -16.32 5.37
C VAL A 57 -4.26 -16.06 6.46
N LEU A 58 -4.11 -14.81 6.93
CA LEU A 58 -3.21 -14.49 8.03
C LEU A 58 -3.68 -15.11 9.36
N LYS A 59 -4.98 -15.06 9.67
CA LYS A 59 -5.56 -15.72 10.86
C LYS A 59 -5.33 -17.24 10.83
N LYS A 60 -5.32 -17.87 9.65
CA LYS A 60 -5.03 -19.31 9.52
C LYS A 60 -3.64 -19.73 9.98
N ARG A 61 -2.66 -18.81 10.09
CA ARG A 61 -1.35 -19.11 10.69
C ARG A 61 -1.48 -19.57 12.15
N HIS A 62 -2.45 -19.03 12.88
CA HIS A 62 -2.71 -19.34 14.28
C HIS A 62 -3.94 -20.25 14.48
N ALA A 63 -4.85 -20.28 13.51
CA ALA A 63 -6.02 -21.15 13.50
C ALA A 63 -6.14 -21.93 12.16
N PRO A 64 -5.33 -22.99 11.93
CA PRO A 64 -5.26 -23.66 10.63
C PRO A 64 -6.57 -24.28 10.14
N THR A 65 -7.48 -24.60 11.07
CA THR A 65 -8.79 -25.18 10.79
C THR A 65 -9.86 -24.15 10.41
N LEU A 66 -9.59 -22.84 10.56
CA LEU A 66 -10.53 -21.77 10.24
C LEU A 66 -10.94 -21.82 8.77
N ARG A 67 -12.24 -21.97 8.52
CA ARG A 67 -12.81 -21.98 7.16
C ARG A 67 -13.12 -20.55 6.72
N PHE A 68 -13.08 -20.31 5.41
CA PHE A 68 -13.33 -18.96 4.88
C PHE A 68 -14.74 -18.45 5.23
N GLY A 69 -15.76 -19.30 5.08
CA GLY A 69 -17.13 -18.97 5.46
C GLY A 69 -17.38 -18.82 6.96
N GLU A 70 -16.43 -19.21 7.83
CA GLU A 70 -16.51 -18.97 9.28
C GLU A 70 -15.92 -17.61 9.67
N TYR A 71 -15.08 -17.02 8.81
CA TYR A 71 -14.56 -15.67 8.98
C TYR A 71 -15.41 -14.71 8.14
N ASP A 72 -16.41 -14.09 8.77
CA ASP A 72 -17.41 -13.23 8.12
C ASP A 72 -17.55 -11.91 8.92
N PRO A 73 -16.56 -11.01 8.80
CA PRO A 73 -16.60 -9.71 9.47
C PRO A 73 -17.75 -8.85 8.92
N GLY A 74 -18.28 -7.96 9.75
CA GLY A 74 -19.27 -6.97 9.34
C GLY A 74 -18.70 -5.99 8.30
N VAL A 75 -19.58 -5.40 7.48
CA VAL A 75 -19.20 -4.48 6.39
C VAL A 75 -18.35 -3.30 6.89
N ASP A 76 -18.67 -2.77 8.07
CA ASP A 76 -17.97 -1.63 8.68
C ASP A 76 -16.91 -2.05 9.72
N GLU A 77 -16.60 -3.35 9.82
CA GLU A 77 -15.62 -3.86 10.79
C GLU A 77 -14.19 -3.92 10.24
N MET A 78 -14.00 -3.66 8.94
CA MET A 78 -12.67 -3.67 8.30
C MET A 78 -12.43 -2.38 7.53
N VAL A 79 -11.22 -1.85 7.66
CA VAL A 79 -10.73 -0.70 6.91
C VAL A 79 -9.27 -0.90 6.55
N THR A 80 -8.77 -0.24 5.51
CA THR A 80 -7.33 -0.28 5.19
C THR A 80 -6.62 0.99 5.62
N ARG A 81 -5.35 0.83 6.03
CA ARG A 81 -4.52 1.92 6.54
C ARG A 81 -3.12 1.84 5.97
N TYR A 82 -2.58 2.99 5.57
CA TYR A 82 -1.22 3.07 5.03
C TYR A 82 -0.20 2.68 6.09
N ASP A 83 0.76 1.86 5.69
CA ASP A 83 1.93 1.61 6.53
C ASP A 83 2.92 2.78 6.45
N LYS A 84 3.98 2.71 7.26
CA LYS A 84 4.96 3.80 7.38
C LYS A 84 5.62 4.14 6.05
N ASP A 85 6.07 3.13 5.31
CA ASP A 85 6.76 3.33 4.02
C ASP A 85 5.80 3.98 3.00
N GLU A 86 4.53 3.58 2.98
CA GLU A 86 3.52 4.16 2.10
C GLU A 86 3.22 5.62 2.44
N VAL A 87 3.13 5.94 3.73
CA VAL A 87 2.97 7.32 4.20
C VAL A 87 4.18 8.17 3.81
N GLU A 88 5.39 7.68 4.07
CA GLU A 88 6.63 8.40 3.74
C GLU A 88 6.73 8.66 2.24
N ALA A 89 6.52 7.65 1.40
CA ALA A 89 6.54 7.79 -0.05
C ALA A 89 5.49 8.80 -0.57
N TRP A 90 4.30 8.82 0.04
CA TRP A 90 3.25 9.78 -0.32
C TRP A 90 3.63 11.21 0.06
N VAL A 91 4.16 11.41 1.27
CA VAL A 91 4.61 12.72 1.77
C VAL A 91 5.80 13.23 0.97
N ASP A 92 6.80 12.40 0.72
CA ASP A 92 7.97 12.74 -0.11
C ASP A 92 7.56 13.11 -1.52
N GLY A 93 6.63 12.34 -2.11
CA GLY A 93 6.03 12.64 -3.40
C GLY A 93 5.39 14.03 -3.42
N ALA A 94 4.61 14.38 -2.40
CA ALA A 94 3.97 15.69 -2.30
C ALA A 94 4.99 16.85 -2.17
N PHE A 95 6.02 16.69 -1.34
CA PHE A 95 7.07 17.70 -1.19
C PHE A 95 7.98 17.83 -2.43
N SER A 96 8.18 16.75 -3.19
CA SER A 96 8.95 16.78 -4.43
C SER A 96 8.33 17.68 -5.51
N LEU A 97 7.01 17.89 -5.48
CA LEU A 97 6.29 18.74 -6.43
C LEU A 97 6.68 20.21 -6.34
N GLN A 98 7.22 20.66 -5.21
CA GLN A 98 7.69 22.04 -5.03
C GLN A 98 8.79 22.42 -6.04
N ALA A 99 9.60 21.45 -6.48
CA ALA A 99 10.60 21.69 -7.51
C ALA A 99 10.00 21.99 -8.89
N ALA A 100 8.78 21.49 -9.16
CA ALA A 100 8.08 21.65 -10.43
C ALA A 100 7.09 22.84 -10.42
N ASP A 101 6.58 23.23 -9.25
CA ASP A 101 5.63 24.32 -9.09
C ASP A 101 6.02 25.24 -7.91
N PRO A 102 6.60 26.42 -8.19
CA PRO A 102 6.98 27.40 -7.18
C PRO A 102 5.81 27.96 -6.35
N ASP A 103 4.56 27.84 -6.81
CA ASP A 103 3.38 28.33 -6.08
C ASP A 103 2.86 27.32 -5.03
N LEU A 104 3.42 26.10 -5.00
CA LEU A 104 3.23 25.11 -3.94
C LEU A 104 4.15 25.42 -2.76
N THR A 105 3.67 26.23 -1.81
CA THR A 105 4.40 26.47 -0.57
C THR A 105 4.34 25.24 0.37
N PRO A 106 5.30 25.06 1.29
CA PRO A 106 5.26 23.99 2.28
C PRO A 106 3.94 23.94 3.05
N GLU A 107 3.36 25.10 3.39
CA GLU A 107 2.07 25.18 4.10
C GLU A 107 0.92 24.62 3.26
N ARG A 108 0.90 24.90 1.95
CA ARG A 108 -0.11 24.34 1.03
C ARG A 108 0.02 22.84 0.91
N ILE A 109 1.24 22.32 0.88
CA ILE A 109 1.49 20.88 0.83
C ILE A 109 1.01 20.21 2.12
N VAL A 110 1.35 20.77 3.29
CA VAL A 110 0.86 20.27 4.59
C VAL A 110 -0.67 20.31 4.65
N GLN A 111 -1.29 21.37 4.14
CA GLN A 111 -2.76 21.46 4.05
C GLN A 111 -3.35 20.37 3.16
N ALA A 112 -2.70 20.03 2.04
CA ALA A 112 -3.12 18.94 1.16
C ALA A 112 -2.93 17.56 1.79
N LEU A 113 -2.04 17.42 2.78
CA LEU A 113 -1.74 16.18 3.49
C LEU A 113 -2.53 16.04 4.81
N ALA A 114 -3.50 16.92 5.09
CA ALA A 114 -4.19 16.98 6.38
C ALA A 114 -4.88 15.66 6.78
N ASP A 115 -5.37 14.89 5.82
CA ASP A 115 -6.10 13.63 6.06
C ASP A 115 -5.18 12.40 6.13
N VAL A 116 -3.90 12.54 5.79
CA VAL A 116 -2.92 11.41 5.79
C VAL A 116 -2.81 10.75 7.15
N PRO A 117 -2.74 11.47 8.30
CA PRO A 117 -2.68 10.83 9.61
C PRO A 117 -3.87 9.93 9.93
N ASP A 118 -5.08 10.28 9.48
CA ASP A 118 -6.29 9.49 9.74
C ASP A 118 -6.36 8.23 8.86
N ALA A 119 -5.72 8.28 7.69
CA ALA A 119 -5.54 7.15 6.77
C ALA A 119 -4.34 6.25 7.14
N ALA A 120 -3.48 6.65 8.08
CA ALA A 120 -2.28 5.90 8.46
C ALA A 120 -2.57 4.87 9.57
N ALA A 121 -1.82 3.75 9.55
CA ALA A 121 -1.85 2.77 10.63
C ALA A 121 -1.13 3.30 11.90
N ASP A 122 -0.21 4.25 11.71
CA ASP A 122 0.50 4.98 12.77
C ASP A 122 0.32 6.50 12.54
N PRO A 123 -0.75 7.10 13.08
CA PRO A 123 -1.04 8.54 12.91
C PRO A 123 0.02 9.46 13.51
N GLU A 124 0.73 9.00 14.56
CA GLU A 124 1.78 9.80 15.20
C GLU A 124 3.01 9.89 14.30
N HIS A 125 3.41 8.76 13.70
CA HIS A 125 4.47 8.72 12.70
C HIS A 125 4.15 9.61 11.50
N ALA A 126 2.93 9.52 10.97
CA ALA A 126 2.50 10.35 9.84
C ALA A 126 2.62 11.85 10.15
N LYS A 127 2.14 12.30 11.31
CA LYS A 127 2.25 13.70 11.74
C LYS A 127 3.70 14.15 11.91
N ALA A 128 4.51 13.33 12.57
CA ALA A 128 5.93 13.63 12.78
C ALA A 128 6.69 13.73 11.46
N TYR A 129 6.40 12.84 10.50
CA TYR A 129 7.05 12.84 9.20
C TYR A 129 6.66 14.06 8.35
N ILE A 130 5.37 14.42 8.31
CA ILE A 130 4.90 15.64 7.62
C ILE A 130 5.61 16.89 8.15
N GLU A 131 5.70 17.03 9.48
CA GLU A 131 6.38 18.19 10.09
C GLU A 131 7.88 18.19 9.82
N LYS A 132 8.52 17.02 9.81
CA LYS A 132 9.94 16.88 9.41
C LYS A 132 10.16 17.39 7.98
N CYS A 133 9.38 16.89 7.01
CA CYS A 133 9.51 17.30 5.61
C CYS A 133 9.23 18.79 5.41
N ARG A 134 8.23 19.33 6.13
CA ARG A 134 7.94 20.76 6.14
C ARG A 134 9.14 21.58 6.63
N ALA A 135 9.73 21.21 7.76
CA ALA A 135 10.88 21.91 8.33
C ALA A 135 12.11 21.83 7.41
N GLU A 136 12.32 20.70 6.73
CA GLU A 136 13.39 20.53 5.74
C GLU A 136 13.19 21.43 4.52
N ALA A 137 11.97 21.51 4.00
CA ALA A 137 11.60 22.38 2.89
C ALA A 137 11.76 23.87 3.24
N GLU A 138 11.31 24.29 4.44
CA GLU A 138 11.50 25.67 4.94
C GLU A 138 12.99 26.01 5.14
N ALA A 139 13.81 25.04 5.52
CA ALA A 139 15.26 25.20 5.65
C ALA A 139 16.01 25.21 4.31
N GLY A 140 15.32 25.03 3.18
CA GLY A 140 15.93 24.96 1.84
C GLY A 140 16.77 23.69 1.62
N LYS A 141 16.59 22.66 2.45
CA LYS A 141 17.14 21.34 2.18
C LYS A 141 16.17 20.63 1.25
N GLY A 142 16.50 20.59 -0.04
CA GLY A 142 15.79 19.73 -0.98
C GLY A 142 15.88 18.26 -0.55
N PRO A 143 14.89 17.42 -0.91
CA PRO A 143 14.93 16.01 -0.57
C PRO A 143 16.22 15.38 -1.10
N GLU A 144 16.91 14.64 -0.25
CA GLU A 144 18.10 13.87 -0.63
C GLU A 144 17.66 12.81 -1.65
N PRO A 145 18.18 12.81 -2.89
CA PRO A 145 17.72 11.88 -3.90
C PRO A 145 18.08 10.45 -3.48
N GLU A 146 17.07 9.60 -3.33
CA GLU A 146 17.32 8.16 -3.25
C GLU A 146 18.05 7.68 -4.53
N PRO A 147 19.04 6.79 -4.41
CA PRO A 147 19.70 6.22 -5.57
C PRO A 147 18.69 5.41 -6.37
N GLN A 148 18.30 5.92 -7.55
CA GLN A 148 17.50 5.17 -8.49
C GLN A 148 18.21 3.83 -8.80
N PRO A 149 17.54 2.68 -8.71
CA PRO A 149 18.08 1.46 -9.26
C PRO A 149 18.21 1.62 -10.77
N GLU A 150 19.46 1.56 -11.26
CA GLU A 150 19.79 1.55 -12.68
C GLU A 150 18.97 0.46 -13.38
N THR A 151 17.89 0.89 -14.04
CA THR A 151 17.08 0.00 -14.87
C THR A 151 17.87 -0.25 -16.15
N SER A 152 18.78 -1.22 -16.11
CA SER A 152 19.39 -1.79 -17.31
C SER A 152 18.30 -2.49 -18.11
N ALA A 153 17.77 -1.80 -19.12
CA ALA A 153 16.85 -2.37 -20.09
C ALA A 153 17.54 -3.51 -20.86
N PRO A 154 16.90 -4.68 -21.02
CA PRO A 154 17.44 -5.71 -21.90
C PRO A 154 17.22 -5.29 -23.37
N GLU A 155 18.31 -5.27 -24.14
CA GLU A 155 18.26 -5.05 -25.59
C GLU A 155 17.36 -6.10 -26.25
N ARG A 156 16.19 -5.66 -26.75
CA ARG A 156 15.40 -6.41 -27.74
C ARG A 156 16.17 -6.44 -29.06
N LYS A 157 16.73 -7.59 -29.44
CA LYS A 157 17.02 -7.89 -30.85
C LYS A 157 15.78 -8.54 -31.48
N THR A 158 15.22 -7.80 -32.42
CA THR A 158 14.06 -8.08 -33.27
C THR A 158 14.16 -9.39 -34.05
N SER A 159 13.05 -10.13 -34.12
CA SER A 159 12.82 -11.22 -35.08
C SER A 159 12.77 -10.71 -36.53
N ALA A 160 13.33 -11.48 -37.46
CA ALA A 160 12.87 -11.49 -38.85
C ALA A 160 12.74 -12.94 -39.35
N LYS A 161 11.52 -13.28 -39.74
CA LYS A 161 11.03 -14.56 -40.26
C LYS A 161 11.25 -14.58 -41.79
N ARG A 162 11.74 -15.67 -42.38
CA ARG A 162 11.46 -15.96 -43.80
C ARG A 162 11.45 -17.46 -44.10
N THR A 163 10.29 -17.91 -44.57
CA THR A 163 9.93 -19.22 -45.12
C THR A 163 10.45 -19.39 -46.56
N LEU A 164 10.87 -20.60 -46.96
CA LEU A 164 10.52 -21.36 -48.19
C LEU A 164 11.68 -22.21 -48.78
N GLN A 165 11.33 -23.48 -49.09
CA GLN A 165 11.78 -24.39 -50.18
C GLN A 165 13.29 -24.73 -50.26
N THR A 166 13.70 -25.99 -50.38
CA THR A 166 13.27 -27.03 -51.35
C THR A 166 13.54 -28.43 -50.79
#